data_AF-A0A1Q7XX11-F1
#
_entry.id   AF-A0A1Q7XX11-F1
#
_cell.length_a   1.000
_cell.length_b   1.000
_cell.length_c   1.000
_cell.angle_alpha   90.00
_cell.angle_beta   90.00
_cell.angle_gamma   90.00
#
_symmetry.space_group_name_H-M   'P 1'
#
loop_
_entity.id
_entity.type
_entity.pdbx_description
1 polymer ?
#
loop_
_entity_poly.entity_id
_entity_poly.type
_entity_poly.pdbx_seq_one_letter_code
_entity_poly.pdbx_strand_id
1 'polypeptide(L)'
;MRRTKEQVARELPSKTEQTVYCELEPEQRKLYDQLRQHYRDSLLRRIETAGLAKSKIQVLEALLRLRQAACHPGLLDSKRSSDSSAKLDVLLEQLREVLDEGHKALVFSQFTSLLKIVRARLDQDGIRYEYLDGATRDRQTRVERFQNDKDCRLFLVSLKAGGLGLNLTAAEYVFILDPWWNPAVEAQAVDRAHRIGQTRPVFTYRLIARDTVEEKVLELQKTKRDLAAAIIGAENSMIRDLRSEDLALLLS
;
A
#
# COMPACT_ATOMS: atom_id res chain seq x y z
N MET A 1 25.54 -19.66 -0.23
CA MET A 1 24.54 -20.75 -0.31
C MET A 1 23.17 -20.18 0.07
N ARG A 2 22.30 -19.91 -0.90
CA ARG A 2 21.01 -19.22 -0.70
C ARG A 2 19.95 -20.26 -0.32
N ARG A 3 19.68 -20.41 0.98
CA ARG A 3 18.58 -21.24 1.48
C ARG A 3 17.25 -20.57 1.13
N THR A 4 16.32 -21.28 0.51
CA THR A 4 14.93 -20.83 0.30
C THR A 4 14.17 -20.90 1.62
N LYS A 5 13.29 -19.92 1.88
CA LYS A 5 12.54 -19.76 3.14
C LYS A 5 11.77 -21.01 3.57
N GLU A 6 11.40 -21.87 2.63
CA GLU A 6 10.68 -23.12 2.87
C GLU A 6 11.49 -24.13 3.70
N GLN A 7 12.82 -24.12 3.65
CA GLN A 7 13.66 -24.98 4.49
C GLN A 7 13.87 -24.42 5.92
N VAL A 8 13.51 -23.15 6.15
CA VAL A 8 13.54 -22.48 7.48
C VAL A 8 12.14 -22.44 8.12
N ALA A 9 11.11 -22.86 7.38
CA ALA A 9 9.69 -22.76 7.76
C ALA A 9 9.27 -23.59 8.99
N ARG A 10 10.17 -24.36 9.62
CA ARG A 10 9.82 -25.16 10.82
C ARG A 10 9.72 -24.33 12.11
N GLU A 11 10.15 -23.08 12.10
CA GLU A 11 10.21 -22.23 13.31
C GLU A 11 9.38 -20.94 13.23
N LEU A 12 8.77 -20.63 12.08
CA LEU A 12 7.98 -19.41 11.93
C LEU A 12 6.50 -19.67 12.22
N PRO A 13 5.82 -18.79 12.99
CA PRO A 13 4.39 -18.90 13.23
C PRO A 13 3.58 -18.71 11.95
N SER A 14 2.29 -19.03 12.00
CA SER A 14 1.40 -18.88 10.85
C SER A 14 1.33 -17.42 10.36
N LYS A 15 1.12 -17.28 9.05
CA LYS A 15 0.84 -15.98 8.42
C LYS A 15 -0.50 -16.06 7.70
N THR A 16 -1.37 -15.09 7.94
CA THR A 16 -2.66 -14.96 7.29
C THR A 16 -2.70 -13.67 6.48
N GLU A 17 -3.20 -13.74 5.25
CA GLU A 17 -3.34 -12.58 4.37
C GLU A 17 -4.80 -12.40 3.97
N GLN A 18 -5.33 -11.19 4.18
CA GLN A 18 -6.72 -10.83 3.87
C GLN A 18 -6.77 -9.57 3.03
N THR A 19 -7.73 -9.52 2.11
CA THR A 19 -8.08 -8.30 1.38
C THR A 19 -9.31 -7.70 2.01
N VAL A 20 -9.20 -6.47 2.51
CA VAL A 20 -10.27 -5.69 3.09
C VAL A 20 -10.73 -4.69 2.04
N TYR A 21 -11.96 -4.87 1.59
CA TYR A 21 -12.54 -4.00 0.58
C TYR A 21 -13.23 -2.80 1.23
N CYS A 22 -12.90 -1.61 0.76
CA CYS A 22 -13.43 -0.33 1.24
C CYS A 22 -14.38 0.24 0.19
N GLU A 23 -15.61 0.55 0.57
CA GLU A 23 -16.60 1.16 -0.32
C GLU A 23 -16.40 2.67 -0.35
N LEU A 24 -16.16 3.26 -1.52
CA LEU A 24 -16.02 4.72 -1.61
C LEU A 24 -17.36 5.41 -1.29
N GLU A 25 -17.29 6.38 -0.37
CA GLU A 25 -18.42 7.25 -0.04
C GLU A 25 -18.94 8.01 -1.27
N PRO A 26 -20.22 8.42 -1.33
CA PRO A 26 -20.83 8.99 -2.54
C PRO A 26 -20.05 10.16 -3.16
N GLU A 27 -19.52 11.08 -2.35
CA GLU A 27 -18.72 12.21 -2.83
C GLU A 27 -17.36 11.78 -3.38
N GLN A 28 -16.72 10.80 -2.72
CA GLN A 28 -15.46 10.22 -3.16
C GLN A 28 -15.63 9.44 -4.46
N ARG A 29 -16.69 8.62 -4.55
CA ARG A 29 -17.07 7.88 -5.74
C ARG A 29 -17.28 8.82 -6.93
N LYS A 30 -18.06 9.89 -6.73
CA LYS A 30 -18.31 10.90 -7.76
C LYS A 30 -17.02 11.52 -8.27
N LEU A 31 -16.12 11.94 -7.37
CA LEU A 31 -14.82 12.49 -7.74
C LEU A 31 -13.98 11.47 -8.54
N TYR A 32 -13.91 10.24 -8.05
CA TYR A 32 -13.15 9.16 -8.66
C TYR A 32 -13.65 8.87 -10.08
N ASP A 33 -14.97 8.72 -10.26
CA ASP A 33 -15.56 8.40 -11.55
C ASP A 33 -15.40 9.53 -12.57
N GLN A 34 -15.53 10.79 -12.14
CA GLN A 34 -15.24 11.94 -12.99
C GLN A 34 -13.79 11.93 -13.48
N LEU A 35 -12.85 11.64 -12.59
CA LEU A 35 -11.43 11.56 -12.92
C LEU A 35 -11.14 10.38 -13.86
N ARG A 36 -11.73 9.21 -13.58
CA ARG A 36 -11.62 8.01 -14.43
C ARG A 36 -12.13 8.26 -15.83
N GLN A 37 -13.33 8.86 -15.95
CA GLN A 37 -13.93 9.16 -17.24
C GLN A 37 -13.08 10.18 -18.02
N HIS A 38 -12.60 11.23 -17.35
CA HIS A 38 -11.72 12.22 -17.98
C HIS A 38 -10.45 11.59 -18.56
N TYR A 39 -9.79 10.70 -17.81
CA TYR A 39 -8.59 10.02 -18.30
C TYR A 39 -8.90 9.00 -19.39
N ARG A 40 -9.99 8.25 -19.27
CA ARG A 40 -10.43 7.30 -20.29
C ARG A 40 -10.63 8.01 -21.63
N ASP A 41 -11.38 9.11 -21.66
CA ASP A 41 -11.69 9.84 -22.89
C ASP A 41 -10.48 10.53 -23.51
N SER A 42 -9.56 11.04 -22.68
CA SER A 42 -8.34 11.70 -23.15
C SER A 42 -7.27 10.72 -23.62
N LEU A 43 -7.09 9.60 -22.92
CA LEU A 43 -6.07 8.60 -23.25
C LEU A 43 -6.46 7.74 -24.44
N LEU A 44 -7.72 7.29 -24.55
CA LEU A 44 -8.15 6.46 -25.69
C LEU A 44 -7.93 7.19 -27.02
N ARG A 45 -8.40 8.44 -27.13
CA ARG A 45 -8.18 9.29 -28.32
C ARG A 45 -6.70 9.47 -28.66
N ARG A 46 -5.84 9.55 -27.65
CA ARG A 46 -4.39 9.76 -27.85
C ARG A 46 -3.64 8.49 -28.21
N ILE A 47 -4.06 7.35 -27.66
CA ILE A 47 -3.54 6.03 -28.02
C ILE A 47 -3.93 5.69 -29.46
N GLU A 48 -5.16 6.00 -29.87
CA GLU A 48 -5.62 5.83 -31.26
C GLU A 48 -4.81 6.68 -32.25
N THR A 49 -4.51 7.93 -31.90
CA THR A 49 -3.81 8.87 -32.82
C THR A 49 -2.29 8.74 -32.81
N ALA A 50 -1.66 8.56 -31.65
CA ALA A 50 -0.20 8.60 -31.50
C ALA A 50 0.43 7.25 -31.15
N GLY A 51 -0.38 6.23 -30.85
CA GLY A 51 0.06 4.93 -30.36
C GLY A 51 0.41 4.93 -28.87
N LEU A 52 0.46 3.73 -28.30
CA LEU A 52 0.68 3.51 -26.87
C LEU A 52 2.07 3.98 -26.40
N ALA A 53 3.12 3.69 -27.17
CA ALA A 53 4.49 4.01 -26.79
C ALA A 53 4.69 5.53 -26.56
N LYS A 54 4.06 6.38 -27.39
CA LYS A 54 4.11 7.84 -27.28
C LYS A 54 3.20 8.41 -26.18
N SER A 55 2.23 7.62 -25.73
CA SER A 55 1.23 8.03 -24.72
C SER A 55 1.55 7.54 -23.30
N LYS A 56 2.65 6.78 -23.14
CA LYS A 56 2.98 6.08 -21.91
C LYS A 56 3.06 7.00 -20.69
N ILE A 57 3.71 8.16 -20.80
CA ILE A 57 3.88 9.10 -19.67
C ILE A 57 2.52 9.55 -19.12
N GLN A 58 1.58 9.88 -20.01
CA GLN A 58 0.24 10.35 -19.66
C GLN A 58 -0.60 9.22 -19.05
N VAL A 59 -0.40 7.99 -19.51
CA VAL A 59 -1.00 6.81 -18.89
C VAL A 59 -0.49 6.63 -17.45
N LEU A 60 0.82 6.78 -17.22
CA LEU A 60 1.39 6.65 -15.87
C LEU A 60 0.88 7.74 -14.93
N GLU A 61 0.74 8.96 -15.45
CA GLU A 61 0.14 10.06 -14.71
C GLU A 61 -1.32 9.75 -14.34
N ALA A 62 -2.13 9.30 -15.31
CA ALA A 62 -3.53 8.94 -15.06
C ALA A 62 -3.65 7.84 -13.99
N LEU A 63 -2.87 6.76 -14.11
CA LEU A 63 -2.87 5.67 -13.14
C LEU A 63 -2.42 6.14 -11.76
N LEU A 64 -1.40 7.00 -11.69
CA LEU A 64 -0.98 7.61 -10.42
C LEU A 64 -2.12 8.41 -9.78
N ARG A 65 -2.80 9.24 -10.57
CA ARG A 65 -3.88 10.10 -10.09
C ARG A 65 -5.11 9.31 -9.67
N LEU A 66 -5.48 8.26 -10.41
CA LEU A 66 -6.57 7.36 -10.02
C LEU A 66 -6.25 6.60 -8.73
N ARG A 67 -5.01 6.14 -8.56
CA ARG A 67 -4.59 5.49 -7.30
C ARG A 67 -4.62 6.48 -6.13
N GLN A 68 -4.19 7.72 -6.34
CA GLN A 68 -4.33 8.78 -5.35
C GLN A 68 -5.80 9.04 -4.97
N ALA A 69 -6.68 9.14 -5.97
CA ALA A 69 -8.11 9.34 -5.78
C ALA A 69 -8.78 8.19 -4.99
N ALA A 70 -8.40 6.94 -5.28
CA ALA A 70 -8.88 5.76 -4.59
C ALA A 70 -8.42 5.68 -3.13
N CYS A 71 -7.25 6.25 -2.82
CA CYS A 71 -6.70 6.28 -1.47
C CYS A 71 -7.32 7.41 -0.61
N HIS A 72 -7.23 8.65 -1.08
CA HIS A 72 -7.72 9.82 -0.35
C HIS A 72 -7.77 11.07 -1.26
N PRO A 73 -8.86 11.86 -1.27
CA PRO A 73 -8.95 13.09 -2.07
C PRO A 73 -7.84 14.10 -1.79
N GLY A 74 -7.42 14.22 -0.52
CA GLY A 74 -6.23 14.94 -0.05
C GLY A 74 -4.92 14.68 -0.80
N LEU A 75 -4.78 13.54 -1.51
CA LEU A 75 -3.61 13.25 -2.33
C LEU A 75 -3.62 13.96 -3.70
N LEU A 76 -4.81 14.35 -4.16
CA LEU A 76 -5.00 15.16 -5.37
C LEU A 76 -4.94 16.65 -5.04
N ASP A 77 -5.61 17.05 -3.95
CA ASP A 77 -5.65 18.42 -3.46
C ASP A 77 -5.46 18.44 -1.94
N SER A 78 -4.37 19.03 -1.48
CA SER A 78 -4.02 19.08 -0.05
C SER A 78 -5.06 19.82 0.80
N LYS A 79 -5.90 20.68 0.21
CA LYS A 79 -7.01 21.35 0.92
C LYS A 79 -8.09 20.36 1.37
N ARG A 80 -8.14 19.19 0.73
CA ARG A 80 -9.08 18.09 1.00
C ARG A 80 -8.47 17.01 1.90
N SER A 81 -7.41 17.35 2.64
CA SER A 81 -6.76 16.40 3.56
C SER A 81 -7.60 16.09 4.79
N SER A 82 -8.60 16.92 5.09
CA SER A 82 -9.56 16.71 6.19
C SER A 82 -10.87 16.05 5.74
N ASP A 83 -11.05 15.84 4.43
CA ASP A 83 -12.22 15.13 3.91
C ASP A 83 -12.22 13.69 4.42
N SER A 84 -13.40 13.06 4.51
CA SER A 84 -13.51 11.65 4.85
C SER A 84 -12.83 10.76 3.81
N SER A 85 -12.41 9.57 4.25
CA SER A 85 -11.97 8.53 3.34
C SER A 85 -12.32 7.15 3.82
N ALA A 86 -13.06 6.41 2.98
CA ALA A 86 -13.48 5.04 3.27
C ALA A 86 -12.32 4.15 3.74
N LYS A 87 -11.16 4.25 3.08
CA LYS A 87 -9.97 3.48 3.49
C LYS A 87 -9.42 3.92 4.85
N LEU A 88 -9.41 5.23 5.10
CA LEU A 88 -8.88 5.76 6.35
C LEU A 88 -9.82 5.40 7.51
N ASP A 89 -11.12 5.46 7.29
CA ASP A 89 -12.13 5.12 8.27
C ASP A 89 -12.05 3.63 8.65
N VAL A 90 -12.02 2.73 7.65
CA VAL A 90 -11.80 1.28 7.86
C VAL A 90 -10.46 1.00 8.56
N LEU A 91 -9.37 1.67 8.14
CA LEU A 91 -8.07 1.51 8.78
C LEU A 91 -8.14 1.88 10.27
N LEU A 92 -8.71 3.04 10.59
CA LEU A 92 -8.72 3.56 11.96
C LEU A 92 -9.60 2.72 12.89
N GLU A 93 -10.72 2.22 12.38
CA GLU A 93 -11.56 1.26 13.10
C GLU A 93 -10.76 0.00 13.47
N GLN A 94 -10.14 -0.65 12.48
CA GLN A 94 -9.33 -1.85 12.72
C GLN A 94 -8.10 -1.58 13.60
N LEU A 95 -7.45 -0.41 13.43
CA LEU A 95 -6.32 -0.03 14.28
C LEU A 95 -6.76 0.15 15.73
N ARG A 96 -7.92 0.76 16.01
CA ARG A 96 -8.41 0.91 17.38
C ARG A 96 -8.62 -0.45 18.05
N GLU A 97 -9.29 -1.38 17.37
CA GLU A 97 -9.49 -2.74 17.88
C GLU A 97 -8.16 -3.42 18.23
N VAL A 98 -7.21 -3.42 17.29
CA VAL A 98 -5.89 -4.05 17.47
C VAL A 98 -5.11 -3.40 18.63
N LEU A 99 -5.17 -2.07 18.74
CA LEU A 99 -4.43 -1.33 19.76
C LEU A 99 -5.06 -1.50 21.16
N ASP A 100 -6.39 -1.55 21.25
CA ASP A 100 -7.16 -1.76 22.48
C ASP A 100 -6.93 -3.18 23.05
N GLU A 101 -6.81 -4.18 22.17
CA GLU A 101 -6.43 -5.55 22.54
C GLU A 101 -4.96 -5.69 22.98
N GLY A 102 -4.15 -4.64 22.82
CA GLY A 102 -2.75 -4.64 23.24
C GLY A 102 -1.76 -5.16 22.21
N HIS A 103 -2.19 -5.37 20.97
CA HIS A 103 -1.35 -5.81 19.88
C HIS A 103 -0.60 -4.66 19.22
N LYS A 104 0.48 -4.99 18.51
CA LYS A 104 1.25 -4.02 17.72
C LYS A 104 0.97 -4.15 16.23
N ALA A 105 0.87 -2.99 15.58
CA ALA A 105 0.53 -2.87 14.17
C ALA A 105 1.57 -2.08 13.37
N LEU A 106 1.78 -2.52 12.14
CA LEU A 106 2.49 -1.79 11.09
C LEU A 106 1.50 -1.27 10.06
N VAL A 107 1.70 -0.05 9.59
CA VAL A 107 0.94 0.50 8.47
C VAL A 107 1.90 0.93 7.39
N PHE A 108 1.74 0.33 6.21
CA PHE A 108 2.55 0.60 5.04
C PHE A 108 1.77 1.38 3.99
N SER A 109 2.44 2.34 3.37
CA SER A 109 1.94 3.06 2.21
C SER A 109 3.09 3.49 1.31
N GLN A 110 2.86 3.57 0.00
CA GLN A 110 3.83 4.18 -0.91
C GLN A 110 3.80 5.70 -0.90
N PHE A 111 2.67 6.28 -0.49
CA PHE A 111 2.42 7.70 -0.53
C PHE A 111 2.74 8.29 0.84
N THR A 112 3.89 8.94 0.98
CA THR A 112 4.24 9.64 2.23
C THR A 112 3.24 10.73 2.58
N SER A 113 2.58 11.34 1.59
CA SER A 113 1.46 12.25 1.78
C SER A 113 0.22 11.57 2.37
N LEU A 114 -0.04 10.29 2.05
CA LEU A 114 -1.13 9.52 2.68
C LEU A 114 -0.78 9.24 4.14
N LEU A 115 0.45 8.82 4.42
CA LEU A 115 0.91 8.66 5.80
C LEU A 115 0.82 9.97 6.59
N LYS A 116 1.06 11.12 5.97
CA LYS A 116 0.87 12.43 6.61
C LYS A 116 -0.59 12.67 7.01
N ILE A 117 -1.55 12.27 6.16
CA ILE A 117 -2.98 12.36 6.47
C ILE A 117 -3.34 11.42 7.63
N VAL A 118 -2.90 10.15 7.56
CA VAL A 118 -3.10 9.15 8.62
C VAL A 118 -2.57 9.69 9.95
N ARG A 119 -1.36 10.23 9.96
CA ARG A 119 -0.74 10.84 11.14
C ARG A 119 -1.58 11.95 11.75
N ALA A 120 -2.07 12.89 10.94
CA ALA A 120 -2.90 13.98 11.43
C ALA A 120 -4.17 13.46 12.12
N ARG A 121 -4.74 12.36 11.61
CA ARG A 121 -5.93 11.73 12.20
C ARG A 121 -5.60 10.97 13.50
N LEU A 122 -4.48 10.26 13.54
CA LEU A 122 -3.98 9.62 14.76
C LEU A 122 -3.65 10.64 15.86
N ASP A 123 -3.04 11.77 15.49
CA ASP A 123 -2.72 12.87 16.42
C ASP A 123 -4.01 13.45 17.04
N GLN A 124 -5.08 13.61 16.25
CA GLN A 124 -6.40 14.05 16.74
C GLN A 124 -7.04 13.06 17.71
N ASP A 125 -6.85 11.77 17.46
CA ASP A 125 -7.38 10.69 18.29
C ASP A 125 -6.47 10.38 19.49
N GLY A 126 -5.34 11.08 19.64
CA GLY A 126 -4.38 10.87 20.73
C GLY A 126 -3.60 9.57 20.66
N ILE A 127 -3.55 8.91 19.49
CA ILE A 127 -2.89 7.62 19.31
C ILE A 127 -1.39 7.84 19.08
N ARG A 128 -0.55 7.22 19.92
CA ARG A 128 0.90 7.27 19.77
C ARG A 128 1.37 6.32 18.68
N TYR A 129 2.30 6.81 17.85
CA TYR A 129 2.91 6.01 16.78
C TYR A 129 4.37 6.40 16.53
N GLU A 130 5.11 5.49 15.91
CA GLU A 130 6.38 5.79 15.25
C GLU A 130 6.19 6.02 13.76
N TYR A 131 7.11 6.74 13.14
CA TYR A 131 7.06 7.07 11.70
C TYR A 131 8.42 6.93 11.04
N LEU A 132 8.47 6.27 9.88
CA LEU A 132 9.69 6.12 9.11
C LEU A 132 9.44 6.31 7.61
N ASP A 133 10.24 7.18 7.00
CA ASP A 133 10.31 7.35 5.55
C ASP A 133 11.76 7.42 5.05
N GLY A 134 11.93 7.85 3.79
CA GLY A 134 13.25 7.97 3.16
C GLY A 134 14.11 9.08 3.79
N ALA A 135 13.50 10.09 4.41
CA ALA A 135 14.18 11.23 5.03
C ALA A 135 14.55 10.99 6.50
N THR A 136 13.96 9.97 7.15
CA THR A 136 14.31 9.58 8.52
C THR A 136 15.80 9.23 8.66
N ARG A 137 16.49 9.89 9.60
CA ARG A 137 17.91 9.66 9.92
C ARG A 137 18.09 8.68 11.09
N ASP A 138 17.32 8.88 12.16
CA ASP A 138 17.28 8.17 13.44
C ASP A 138 16.48 6.85 13.38
N ARG A 139 16.62 6.10 12.28
CA ARG A 139 15.79 4.91 11.98
C ARG A 139 15.87 3.85 13.07
N GLN A 140 17.08 3.55 13.53
CA GLN A 140 17.35 2.50 14.51
C GLN A 140 16.65 2.81 15.84
N THR A 141 16.71 4.06 16.31
CA THR A 141 16.06 4.49 17.55
C THR A 141 14.54 4.32 17.49
N ARG A 142 13.91 4.64 16.36
CA ARG A 142 12.46 4.46 16.17
C ARG A 142 12.06 2.99 16.15
N VAL A 143 12.86 2.16 15.48
CA VAL A 143 12.69 0.70 15.46
C VAL A 143 12.84 0.14 16.87
N GLU A 144 13.85 0.56 17.62
CA GLU A 144 14.07 0.12 19.00
C GLU A 144 12.93 0.53 19.93
N ARG A 145 12.40 1.75 19.78
CA ARG A 145 11.22 2.18 20.53
C ARG A 145 10.02 1.30 20.18
N PHE A 146 9.72 1.11 18.90
CA PHE A 146 8.62 0.24 18.49
C PHE A 146 8.80 -1.21 18.96
N GLN A 147 10.01 -1.76 18.97
CA GLN A 147 10.24 -3.14 19.38
C GLN A 147 10.09 -3.34 20.90
N ASN A 148 10.53 -2.35 21.71
CA ASN A 148 10.69 -2.54 23.16
C ASN A 148 9.69 -1.77 24.03
N ASP A 149 9.16 -0.63 23.57
CA ASP A 149 8.23 0.20 24.33
C ASP A 149 6.81 -0.34 24.22
N LYS A 150 6.19 -0.68 25.36
CA LYS A 150 4.82 -1.26 25.40
C LYS A 150 3.73 -0.25 25.04
N ASP A 151 4.01 1.05 25.18
CA ASP A 151 3.08 2.13 24.86
C ASP A 151 3.19 2.54 23.38
N CYS A 152 4.29 2.16 22.71
CA CYS A 152 4.47 2.35 21.27
C CYS A 152 3.97 1.12 20.50
N ARG A 153 2.68 1.12 20.15
CA ARG A 153 2.03 -0.03 19.49
C ARG A 153 1.80 0.14 17.99
N LEU A 154 1.96 1.34 17.45
CA LEU A 154 1.74 1.62 16.03
C LEU A 154 3.02 2.14 15.37
N PHE A 155 3.36 1.64 14.18
CA PHE A 155 4.47 2.17 13.40
C PHE A 155 4.11 2.30 11.91
N LEU A 156 4.13 3.54 11.44
CA LEU A 156 3.86 3.93 10.07
C LEU A 156 5.16 3.93 9.26
N VAL A 157 5.19 3.20 8.15
CA VAL A 157 6.41 3.01 7.36
C VAL A 157 6.12 3.22 5.87
N SER A 158 6.92 4.05 5.19
CA SER A 158 6.78 4.14 3.74
C SER A 158 7.36 2.91 3.03
N LEU A 159 6.64 2.35 2.05
CA LEU A 159 7.08 1.15 1.31
C LEU A 159 8.44 1.38 0.63
N LYS A 160 8.70 2.60 0.16
CA LYS A 160 9.99 2.98 -0.45
C LYS A 160 11.15 2.97 0.55
N ALA A 161 10.88 3.23 1.83
CA ALA A 161 11.90 3.17 2.89
C ALA A 161 12.09 1.75 3.46
N GLY A 162 11.18 0.81 3.15
CA GLY A 162 11.18 -0.58 3.61
C GLY A 162 12.27 -1.49 3.02
N GLY A 163 13.04 -1.01 2.03
CA GLY A 163 14.14 -1.76 1.42
C GLY A 163 15.35 -2.01 2.33
N LEU A 164 15.40 -1.42 3.53
CA LEU A 164 16.64 -1.25 4.31
C LEU A 164 16.87 -2.25 5.45
N GLY A 165 16.23 -3.44 5.44
CA GLY A 165 16.64 -4.50 6.38
C GLY A 165 15.98 -4.48 7.76
N LEU A 166 14.97 -3.63 8.00
CA LEU A 166 14.38 -3.41 9.32
C LEU A 166 13.88 -4.71 9.99
N ASN A 167 14.06 -4.81 11.31
CA ASN A 167 13.52 -5.91 12.11
C ASN A 167 12.33 -5.39 12.92
N LEU A 168 11.12 -5.83 12.59
CA LEU A 168 9.85 -5.34 13.16
C LEU A 168 9.00 -6.50 13.69
N THR A 169 9.66 -7.51 14.25
CA THR A 169 9.05 -8.75 14.77
C THR A 169 8.11 -8.55 15.95
N ALA A 170 8.08 -7.37 16.58
CA ALA A 170 7.09 -7.08 17.62
C ALA A 170 5.68 -6.86 17.05
N ALA A 171 5.54 -6.64 15.74
CA ALA A 171 4.25 -6.46 15.08
C ALA A 171 3.58 -7.80 14.75
N GLU A 172 2.30 -7.90 15.08
CA GLU A 172 1.43 -9.03 14.72
C GLU A 172 0.51 -8.66 13.55
N TYR A 173 0.15 -7.39 13.46
CA TYR A 173 -0.77 -6.86 12.46
C TYR A 173 -0.02 -6.00 11.45
N VAL A 174 -0.27 -6.22 10.16
CA VAL A 174 0.34 -5.48 9.05
C VAL A 174 -0.76 -4.98 8.12
N PHE A 175 -0.93 -3.67 8.04
CA PHE A 175 -1.86 -3.02 7.14
C PHE A 175 -1.12 -2.46 5.93
N ILE A 176 -1.60 -2.76 4.72
CA ILE A 176 -1.10 -2.20 3.45
C ILE A 176 -2.20 -1.31 2.90
N LEU A 177 -1.98 0.00 2.91
CA LEU A 177 -2.98 1.00 2.55
C LEU A 177 -3.23 1.12 1.06
N ASP A 178 -2.21 0.84 0.25
CA ASP A 178 -2.27 1.00 -1.19
C ASP A 178 -1.53 -0.15 -1.87
N PRO A 179 -2.16 -0.86 -2.81
CA PRO A 179 -1.53 -1.97 -3.50
C PRO A 179 -0.38 -1.46 -4.36
N TRP A 180 0.74 -2.17 -4.35
CA TRP A 180 1.92 -1.84 -5.11
C TRP A 180 1.98 -2.65 -6.41
N TRP A 181 2.47 -2.10 -7.52
CA TRP A 181 2.51 -2.87 -8.77
C TRP A 181 3.26 -4.19 -8.65
N ASN A 182 4.36 -4.21 -7.90
CA ASN A 182 5.17 -5.40 -7.66
C ASN A 182 4.81 -6.11 -6.33
N PRO A 183 4.16 -7.29 -6.35
CA PRO A 183 3.84 -8.06 -5.14
C PRO A 183 5.04 -8.37 -4.26
N ALA A 184 6.24 -8.47 -4.84
CA ALA A 184 7.46 -8.76 -4.08
C ALA A 184 7.83 -7.65 -3.09
N VAL A 185 7.47 -6.39 -3.39
CA VAL A 185 7.72 -5.25 -2.49
C VAL A 185 6.81 -5.33 -1.26
N GLU A 186 5.54 -5.68 -1.45
CA GLU A 186 4.60 -5.93 -0.35
C GLU A 186 5.04 -7.15 0.48
N ALA A 187 5.40 -8.25 -0.18
CA ALA A 187 5.89 -9.45 0.50
C ALA A 187 7.13 -9.13 1.35
N GLN A 188 8.06 -8.33 0.83
CA GLN A 188 9.24 -7.89 1.57
C GLN A 188 8.88 -7.00 2.77
N ALA A 189 7.84 -6.16 2.67
CA ALA A 189 7.36 -5.36 3.79
C ALA A 189 6.76 -6.24 4.89
N VAL A 190 5.95 -7.23 4.53
CA VAL A 190 5.37 -8.22 5.47
C VAL A 190 6.47 -9.06 6.12
N ASP A 191 7.49 -9.47 5.36
CA ASP A 191 8.65 -10.21 5.87
C ASP A 191 9.46 -9.43 6.94
N ARG A 192 9.23 -8.12 7.12
CA ARG A 192 9.86 -7.37 8.22
C ARG A 192 9.29 -7.76 9.58
N ALA A 193 8.01 -8.15 9.62
CA ALA A 193 7.33 -8.68 10.79
C ALA A 193 7.36 -10.21 10.83
N HIS A 194 7.13 -10.88 9.68
CA HIS A 194 7.14 -12.34 9.55
C HIS A 194 8.56 -12.86 9.24
N ARG A 195 9.45 -12.78 10.23
CA ARG A 195 10.85 -13.24 10.13
C ARG A 195 11.30 -13.91 11.42
N ILE A 196 12.49 -14.53 11.37
CA ILE A 196 13.12 -15.19 12.53
C ILE A 196 13.14 -14.22 13.71
N GLY A 197 12.64 -14.68 14.86
CA GLY A 197 12.41 -13.86 16.05
C GLY A 197 10.93 -13.50 16.29
N GLN A 198 10.06 -13.72 15.31
CA GLN A 198 8.61 -13.66 15.48
C GLN A 198 8.10 -14.94 16.17
N THR A 199 7.34 -14.78 17.25
CA THR A 199 6.77 -15.89 18.03
C THR A 199 5.25 -15.97 17.94
N ARG A 200 4.60 -14.96 17.35
CA ARG A 200 3.14 -14.85 17.24
C ARG A 200 2.68 -14.90 15.78
N PRO A 201 1.45 -15.39 15.51
CA PRO A 201 0.87 -15.32 14.17
C PRO A 201 0.89 -13.90 13.61
N VAL A 202 1.15 -13.77 12.31
CA VAL A 202 1.15 -12.47 11.62
C VAL A 202 -0.06 -12.36 10.70
N PHE A 203 -0.85 -11.32 10.88
CA PHE A 203 -2.03 -11.00 10.08
C PHE A 203 -1.74 -9.81 9.17
N THR A 204 -1.91 -10.01 7.87
CA THR A 204 -1.71 -8.97 6.85
C THR A 204 -3.05 -8.60 6.24
N TYR A 205 -3.39 -7.32 6.26
CA TYR A 205 -4.61 -6.74 5.70
C TYR A 205 -4.24 -5.79 4.57
N ARG A 206 -4.74 -6.06 3.36
CA ARG A 206 -4.62 -5.15 2.21
C ARG A 206 -5.91 -4.39 2.04
N LEU A 207 -5.88 -3.07 2.21
CA LEU A 207 -7.04 -2.22 2.01
C LEU A 207 -7.16 -1.84 0.53
N ILE A 208 -8.30 -2.13 -0.06
CA ILE A 208 -8.56 -1.95 -1.49
C ILE A 208 -9.89 -1.23 -1.67
N ALA A 209 -9.88 -0.10 -2.36
CA ALA A 209 -11.12 0.59 -2.71
C ALA A 209 -11.85 -0.19 -3.82
N ARG A 210 -13.09 -0.59 -3.56
CA ARG A 210 -13.92 -1.32 -4.55
C ARG A 210 -14.22 -0.48 -5.78
N ASP A 211 -14.41 -1.13 -6.91
CA ASP A 211 -14.68 -0.56 -8.21
C ASP A 211 -13.71 0.57 -8.56
N THR A 212 -12.42 0.35 -8.27
CA THR A 212 -11.35 1.27 -8.60
C THR A 212 -10.18 0.57 -9.31
N VAL A 213 -9.24 1.38 -9.77
CA VAL A 213 -7.97 0.94 -10.36
C VAL A 213 -7.19 0.02 -9.43
N GLU A 214 -7.40 0.09 -8.11
CA GLU A 214 -6.70 -0.77 -7.15
C GLU A 214 -7.11 -2.25 -7.26
N GLU A 215 -8.40 -2.53 -7.46
CA GLU A 215 -8.84 -3.91 -7.73
C GLU A 215 -8.27 -4.43 -9.04
N LYS A 216 -8.22 -3.55 -10.05
CA LYS A 216 -7.63 -3.88 -11.36
C LYS A 216 -6.12 -4.11 -11.26
N VAL A 217 -5.42 -3.39 -10.38
CA VAL A 217 -4.02 -3.65 -10.04
C VAL A 217 -3.87 -5.04 -9.42
N LEU A 218 -4.73 -5.41 -8.47
CA LEU A 218 -4.69 -6.76 -7.88
C LEU A 218 -4.99 -7.85 -8.91
N GLU A 219 -5.98 -7.65 -9.78
CA GLU A 219 -6.29 -8.56 -10.88
C GLU A 219 -5.07 -8.74 -11.80
N LEU A 220 -4.44 -7.62 -12.19
CA LEU A 220 -3.25 -7.63 -13.02
C LEU A 220 -2.07 -8.35 -12.35
N GLN A 221 -1.85 -8.12 -11.06
CA GLN A 221 -0.84 -8.84 -10.29
C GLN A 221 -1.08 -10.35 -10.32
N LYS A 222 -2.34 -10.80 -10.18
CA LYS A 222 -2.69 -12.23 -10.22
C LYS A 222 -2.42 -12.82 -11.60
N THR A 223 -2.82 -12.13 -12.67
CA THR A 223 -2.66 -12.59 -14.05
C THR A 223 -1.20 -12.58 -14.49
N LYS A 224 -0.40 -11.62 -14.01
CA LYS A 224 1.03 -11.48 -14.37
C LYS A 224 2.00 -11.99 -13.29
N ARG A 225 1.54 -12.81 -12.34
CA ARG A 225 2.38 -13.37 -11.26
C ARG A 225 3.62 -14.07 -11.80
N ASP A 226 3.48 -14.81 -12.90
CA ASP A 226 4.59 -15.54 -13.52
C ASP A 226 5.61 -14.61 -14.20
N LEU A 227 5.15 -13.50 -14.77
CA LEU A 227 6.00 -12.48 -15.38
C LEU A 227 6.72 -11.64 -14.32
N ALA A 228 6.06 -11.36 -13.19
CA ALA A 228 6.61 -10.61 -12.07
C ALA A 228 7.65 -11.40 -11.27
N ALA A 229 7.49 -12.73 -11.14
CA ALA A 229 8.45 -13.61 -10.49
C ALA A 229 9.80 -13.66 -11.23
N ALA A 230 9.81 -13.46 -12.56
CA ALA A 230 11.00 -13.44 -13.38
C ALA A 230 11.83 -12.13 -13.24
N ILE A 231 11.27 -11.07 -12.65
CA ILE A 231 11.90 -9.74 -12.63
C ILE A 231 12.07 -9.27 -11.18
N ILE A 232 13.07 -9.87 -10.52
CA ILE A 232 13.56 -9.39 -9.23
C ILE A 232 14.29 -8.06 -9.48
N GLY A 233 13.62 -6.93 -9.21
CA GLY A 233 14.30 -5.64 -9.03
C GLY A 233 13.84 -4.46 -9.89
N ALA A 234 12.74 -4.53 -10.64
CA ALA A 234 12.31 -3.40 -11.45
C ALA A 234 10.87 -2.97 -11.13
N GLU A 235 10.74 -1.96 -10.25
CA GLU A 235 9.53 -1.13 -10.07
C GLU A 235 8.92 -0.68 -11.42
N ASN A 236 9.79 -0.52 -12.41
CA ASN A 236 9.44 -0.07 -13.75
C ASN A 236 9.08 -1.19 -14.74
N SER A 237 9.28 -2.49 -14.46
CA SER A 237 9.08 -3.50 -15.53
C SER A 237 7.63 -3.78 -15.82
N MET A 238 6.79 -4.03 -14.81
CA MET A 238 5.37 -4.28 -15.04
C MET A 238 4.68 -3.12 -15.77
N ILE A 239 5.07 -1.90 -15.42
CA ILE A 239 4.62 -0.67 -16.06
C ILE A 239 5.20 -0.53 -17.48
N ARG A 240 6.45 -0.97 -17.70
CA ARG A 240 7.08 -0.97 -19.02
C ARG A 240 6.39 -1.94 -19.98
N ASP A 241 5.90 -3.06 -19.48
CA ASP A 241 5.34 -4.17 -20.25
C ASP A 241 3.81 -4.12 -20.35
N LEU A 242 3.18 -2.98 -20.02
CA LEU A 242 1.74 -2.76 -20.19
C LEU A 242 1.37 -2.75 -21.67
N ARG A 243 0.37 -3.55 -22.03
CA ARG A 243 -0.28 -3.61 -23.33
C ARG A 243 -1.55 -2.77 -23.32
N SER A 244 -2.10 -2.47 -24.50
CA SER A 244 -3.34 -1.69 -24.63
C SER A 244 -4.52 -2.35 -23.90
N GLU A 245 -4.58 -3.68 -23.89
CA GLU A 245 -5.61 -4.45 -23.17
C GLU A 245 -5.51 -4.27 -21.65
N ASP A 246 -4.29 -4.27 -21.09
CA ASP A 246 -4.07 -4.01 -19.66
C ASP A 246 -4.56 -2.62 -19.27
N LEU A 247 -4.40 -1.63 -20.17
CA LEU A 247 -4.86 -0.27 -19.93
C LEU A 247 -6.37 -0.14 -20.01
N ALA A 248 -7.01 -0.82 -20.97
CA ALA A 248 -8.46 -0.88 -21.03
C ALA A 248 -9.03 -1.49 -19.74
N LEU A 249 -8.40 -2.54 -19.20
CA LEU A 249 -8.76 -3.13 -17.91
C LEU A 249 -8.57 -2.15 -16.75
N LEU A 250 -7.40 -1.51 -16.65
CA LEU A 250 -7.08 -0.58 -15.56
C LEU A 250 -7.96 0.68 -15.55
N LEU A 251 -8.48 1.09 -16.70
CA LEU A 251 -9.36 2.25 -16.87
C LEU A 251 -10.85 1.90 -16.97
N SER A 252 -11.19 0.61 -16.84
CA SER A 252 -12.59 0.12 -16.88
C SER A 252 -13.39 0.48 -15.64
#